data_AF-A0A401PCW7-F1
#
_entry.id   AF-A0A401PCW7-F1
#
_cell.length_a   1.000
_cell.length_b   1.000
_cell.length_c   1.000
_cell.angle_alpha   90.00
_cell.angle_beta   90.00
_cell.angle_gamma   90.00
#
_symmetry.space_group_name_H-M   'P 1'
#
loop_
_entity.id
_entity.type
_entity.pdbx_description
1 polymer ?
#
loop_
_entity_poly.entity_id
_entity_poly.type
_entity_poly.pdbx_seq_one_letter_code
_entity_poly.pdbx_strand_id
1 'polypeptide(L)'
;MANSGFQLLGYFLALGGWVGIISTTALPQWKQSSYAGDAIITAVGLYEGLWMSCASQSTGQVQCKVYDSLLLLDVHIQASRALMIVSVVLGFIGIIVSVVGMKCTKVGDNNPLTKSRVAVSGGVLFLMAGLCTLVAVSWYATKVSNEFFDPLTPVNARYEFGSALFVGWAAASLTILGGSFLCCSCPNEERRGQTYYRSSQPSTVKESNFKKTMSIKGEHVSGGVLQPEVKMIFVLQIMSFTLAFVSTFFLIVATWTDCWMVNADDNLEVSQKCRGLWWECVTNSVDGIRTCDQYDSILAEHPLKIVLTRALMITADILAGFALIILIFGLDCVKILREEPQIKLRICYMAGFIFGIGGIPGMIGSVWYAVDVYVERATLVLQNVFLGIQYEFGWSCWLGMAGSTGCFLASIMLTCCLYLFRDLRTARYNLSFYQYGRTATGKMYAMDSRV
;
A
#
# COMPACT_ATOMS: atom_id res chain seq x y z
N MET A 1 -28.08 -8.37 6.79
CA MET A 1 -26.68 -8.86 6.86
C MET A 1 -25.84 -8.00 5.92
N ALA A 2 -25.36 -6.84 6.37
CA ALA A 2 -24.43 -6.04 5.56
C ALA A 2 -23.08 -6.78 5.49
N ASN A 3 -22.77 -7.26 4.28
CA ASN A 3 -21.84 -8.34 3.96
C ASN A 3 -20.38 -7.90 4.18
N SER A 4 -19.59 -8.66 4.97
CA SER A 4 -18.15 -8.37 5.18
C SER A 4 -17.35 -8.19 3.87
N GLY A 5 -17.85 -8.77 2.77
CA GLY A 5 -17.28 -8.59 1.42
C GLY A 5 -17.37 -7.16 0.89
N PHE A 6 -18.44 -6.40 1.15
CA PHE A 6 -18.54 -4.99 0.71
C PHE A 6 -17.56 -4.10 1.46
N GLN A 7 -17.36 -4.35 2.75
CA GLN A 7 -16.39 -3.61 3.56
C GLN A 7 -14.96 -3.86 3.06
N LEU A 8 -14.64 -5.10 2.71
CA LEU A 8 -13.34 -5.47 2.18
C LEU A 8 -13.12 -4.90 0.77
N LEU A 9 -14.13 -4.97 -0.10
CA LEU A 9 -14.07 -4.35 -1.42
C LEU A 9 -13.84 -2.84 -1.32
N GLY A 10 -14.59 -2.17 -0.44
CA GLY A 10 -14.43 -0.74 -0.17
C GLY A 10 -13.02 -0.39 0.30
N TYR A 11 -12.44 -1.23 1.17
CA TYR A 11 -11.08 -1.07 1.65
C TYR A 11 -10.03 -1.16 0.53
N PHE A 12 -10.10 -2.16 -0.35
CA PHE A 12 -9.15 -2.29 -1.47
C PHE A 12 -9.29 -1.17 -2.50
N LEU A 13 -10.52 -0.74 -2.81
CA LEU A 13 -10.76 0.41 -3.69
C LEU A 13 -10.15 1.69 -3.09
N ALA A 14 -10.31 1.90 -1.79
CA ALA A 14 -9.74 3.03 -1.08
C ALA A 14 -8.20 2.97 -1.04
N LEU A 15 -7.61 1.81 -0.81
CA LEU A 15 -6.15 1.61 -0.85
C LEU A 15 -5.56 1.91 -2.24
N GLY A 16 -6.17 1.35 -3.30
CA GLY A 16 -5.75 1.60 -4.67
C GLY A 16 -5.90 3.07 -5.06
N GLY A 17 -7.01 3.70 -4.66
CA GLY A 17 -7.23 5.12 -4.85
C GLY A 17 -6.20 5.98 -4.10
N TRP A 18 -5.84 5.63 -2.86
CA TRP A 18 -4.82 6.35 -2.10
C TRP A 18 -3.43 6.30 -2.75
N VAL A 19 -3.03 5.14 -3.27
CA VAL A 19 -1.81 5.02 -4.08
C VAL A 19 -1.90 5.89 -5.34
N GLY A 20 -3.04 5.90 -6.02
CA GLY A 20 -3.27 6.79 -7.17
C GLY A 20 -3.16 8.28 -6.82
N ILE A 21 -3.60 8.69 -5.62
CA ILE A 21 -3.44 10.07 -5.12
C ILE A 21 -1.96 10.40 -4.93
N ILE A 22 -1.16 9.49 -4.37
CA ILE A 22 0.29 9.69 -4.24
C ILE A 22 0.92 9.81 -5.63
N SER A 23 0.61 8.89 -6.53
CA SER A 23 1.16 8.89 -7.90
C SER A 23 0.84 10.18 -8.64
N THR A 24 -0.41 10.65 -8.64
CA THR A 24 -0.76 11.92 -9.32
C THR A 24 -0.09 13.13 -8.66
N THR A 25 0.08 13.12 -7.33
CA THR A 25 0.78 14.20 -6.61
C THR A 25 2.25 14.27 -7.00
N ALA A 26 2.89 13.14 -7.25
CA ALA A 26 4.31 13.06 -7.61
C ALA A 26 4.58 13.32 -9.09
N LEU A 27 3.64 12.98 -9.98
CA LEU A 27 3.81 13.11 -11.43
C LEU A 27 3.97 14.58 -11.87
N PRO A 28 4.95 14.89 -12.74
CA PRO A 28 5.15 16.25 -13.25
C PRO A 28 4.20 16.60 -14.41
N GLN A 29 3.31 15.70 -14.82
CA GLN A 29 2.48 15.85 -16.03
C GLN A 29 1.04 16.30 -15.67
N TRP A 30 0.88 17.44 -15.01
CA TRP A 30 -0.45 18.00 -14.71
C TRP A 30 -1.04 18.78 -15.89
N LYS A 31 -0.20 19.50 -16.63
CA LYS A 31 -0.53 20.06 -17.94
C LYS A 31 0.63 19.89 -18.90
N GLN A 32 0.33 19.80 -20.20
CA GLN A 32 1.31 19.56 -21.26
C GLN A 32 1.11 20.58 -22.38
N SER A 33 2.19 21.11 -22.97
CA SER A 33 2.07 22.07 -24.09
C SER A 33 1.50 21.41 -25.34
N SER A 34 0.53 22.06 -25.98
CA SER A 34 -0.09 21.61 -27.24
C SER A 34 0.79 21.83 -28.48
N TYR A 35 1.74 22.77 -28.40
CA TYR A 35 2.52 23.21 -29.55
C TYR A 35 3.95 22.64 -29.49
N ALA A 36 4.28 21.76 -30.44
CA ALA A 36 5.66 21.46 -30.79
C ALA A 36 6.07 22.43 -31.90
N GLY A 37 7.02 23.32 -31.65
CA GLY A 37 7.39 24.37 -32.61
C GLY A 37 7.67 23.86 -34.03
N ASP A 38 7.27 24.64 -35.05
CA ASP A 38 7.49 24.30 -36.47
C ASP A 38 8.98 24.25 -36.88
N ALA A 39 9.88 24.78 -36.05
CA ALA A 39 11.32 24.65 -36.24
C ALA A 39 11.89 23.45 -35.46
N ILE A 40 12.66 22.60 -36.16
CA ILE A 40 13.36 21.41 -35.62
C ILE A 40 14.22 21.74 -34.38
N ILE A 41 14.68 23.00 -34.25
CA ILE A 41 15.54 23.50 -33.16
C ILE A 41 14.72 23.83 -31.89
N THR A 42 13.40 24.00 -31.98
CA THR A 42 12.50 24.42 -30.87
C THR A 42 11.36 23.43 -30.59
N ALA A 43 11.39 22.22 -31.17
CA ALA A 43 10.43 21.18 -30.85
C ALA A 43 10.71 20.64 -29.44
N VAL A 44 10.13 21.31 -28.44
CA VAL A 44 10.28 20.99 -27.02
C VAL A 44 8.89 20.72 -26.44
N GLY A 45 8.69 19.53 -25.86
CA GLY A 45 7.49 19.21 -25.10
C GLY A 45 7.60 19.74 -23.68
N LEU A 46 6.79 20.73 -23.32
CA LEU A 46 6.75 21.29 -21.97
C LEU A 46 5.67 20.58 -21.13
N TYR A 47 6.05 20.17 -19.93
CA TYR A 47 5.19 19.56 -18.93
C TYR A 47 5.28 20.38 -17.66
N GLU A 48 4.15 20.81 -17.13
CA GLU A 48 4.11 21.48 -15.83
C GLU A 48 3.37 20.61 -14.84
N GLY A 49 4.08 20.35 -13.74
CA GLY A 49 3.60 19.56 -12.63
C GLY A 49 3.35 20.39 -11.41
N LEU A 50 2.91 19.70 -10.36
CA LEU A 50 2.70 20.34 -9.08
C LEU A 50 4.02 20.83 -8.49
N TRP A 51 5.12 20.08 -8.56
CA TRP A 51 6.38 20.37 -7.86
C TRP A 51 7.52 20.87 -8.75
N MET A 52 7.45 20.58 -10.04
CA MET A 52 8.49 20.89 -11.01
C MET A 52 7.87 21.10 -12.40
N SER A 53 8.59 21.79 -13.27
CA SER A 53 8.30 21.93 -14.69
C SER A 53 9.37 21.23 -15.50
N CYS A 54 9.01 20.41 -16.49
CA CYS A 54 9.93 19.64 -17.31
C CYS A 54 9.80 20.01 -18.80
N ALA A 55 10.93 20.00 -19.51
CA ALA A 55 11.03 20.27 -20.94
C ALA A 55 11.74 19.07 -21.60
N SER A 56 11.08 18.40 -22.54
CA SER A 56 11.62 17.28 -23.29
C SER A 56 12.04 17.73 -24.68
N GLN A 57 13.31 17.51 -25.03
CA GLN A 57 13.89 17.90 -26.32
C GLN A 57 13.96 16.71 -27.28
N SER A 58 13.98 16.99 -28.59
CA SER A 58 14.09 15.97 -29.66
C SER A 58 15.38 15.15 -29.62
N THR A 59 16.41 15.64 -28.92
CA THR A 59 17.68 14.95 -28.65
C THR A 59 17.57 13.84 -27.60
N GLY A 60 16.39 13.65 -26.98
CA GLY A 60 16.18 12.66 -25.92
C GLY A 60 16.49 13.18 -24.51
N GLN A 61 16.93 14.43 -24.38
CA GLN A 61 17.21 15.05 -23.08
C GLN A 61 15.93 15.60 -22.44
N VAL A 62 15.76 15.37 -21.14
CA VAL A 62 14.65 15.93 -20.35
C VAL A 62 15.20 16.87 -19.29
N GLN A 63 14.80 18.14 -19.33
CA GLN A 63 15.24 19.17 -18.39
C GLN A 63 14.09 19.54 -17.46
N CYS A 64 14.18 19.16 -16.19
CA CYS A 64 13.20 19.50 -15.15
C CYS A 64 13.75 20.58 -14.22
N LYS A 65 12.96 21.61 -13.93
CA LYS A 65 13.29 22.64 -12.95
C LYS A 65 12.30 22.58 -11.79
N VAL A 66 12.81 22.52 -10.57
CA VAL A 66 11.98 22.63 -9.35
C VAL A 66 11.64 24.10 -9.13
N TYR A 67 10.43 24.40 -8.66
CA TYR A 67 10.05 25.79 -8.42
C TYR A 67 10.83 26.39 -7.23
N ASP A 68 11.66 27.41 -7.49
CA ASP A 68 12.61 28.02 -6.53
C ASP A 68 11.95 28.73 -5.34
N SER A 69 10.71 29.21 -5.48
CA SER A 69 10.03 29.98 -4.43
C SER A 69 8.53 29.69 -4.40
N LEU A 70 8.06 29.13 -3.28
CA LEU A 70 6.64 28.86 -3.01
C LEU A 70 5.77 30.11 -3.06
N LEU A 71 6.35 31.29 -2.79
CA LEU A 71 5.65 32.58 -2.66
C LEU A 71 5.49 33.32 -4.00
N LEU A 72 6.26 32.93 -5.03
CA LEU A 72 6.18 33.52 -6.37
C LEU A 72 5.33 32.69 -7.34
N LEU A 73 4.89 31.52 -6.90
CA LEU A 73 4.14 30.57 -7.72
C LEU A 73 2.64 30.90 -7.69
N ASP A 74 1.95 30.63 -8.79
CA ASP A 74 0.54 30.96 -8.92
C ASP A 74 -0.32 30.28 -7.84
N VAL A 75 -1.26 31.05 -7.27
CA VAL A 75 -2.10 30.67 -6.14
C VAL A 75 -2.84 29.36 -6.40
N HIS A 76 -3.25 29.09 -7.65
CA HIS A 76 -3.94 27.85 -7.99
C HIS A 76 -3.05 26.61 -7.81
N ILE A 77 -1.75 26.69 -8.10
CA ILE A 77 -0.81 25.57 -7.92
C ILE A 77 -0.59 25.32 -6.42
N GLN A 78 -0.41 26.39 -5.64
CA GLN A 78 -0.22 26.27 -4.19
C GLN A 78 -1.45 25.68 -3.50
N ALA A 79 -2.65 26.09 -3.90
CA ALA A 79 -3.91 25.54 -3.38
C ALA A 79 -4.04 24.05 -3.73
N SER A 80 -3.75 23.66 -4.99
CA SER A 80 -3.76 22.26 -5.40
C SER A 80 -2.73 21.42 -4.63
N ARG A 81 -1.50 21.92 -4.39
CA ARG A 81 -0.51 21.23 -3.52
C ARG A 81 -1.07 20.96 -2.14
N ALA A 82 -1.62 21.97 -1.49
CA ALA A 82 -2.15 21.83 -0.14
C ALA A 82 -3.28 20.79 -0.08
N LEU A 83 -4.24 20.85 -1.02
CA LEU A 83 -5.34 19.89 -1.11
C LEU A 83 -4.86 18.45 -1.35
N MET A 84 -3.86 18.27 -2.23
CA MET A 84 -3.28 16.96 -2.52
C MET A 84 -2.55 16.39 -1.30
N ILE A 85 -1.75 17.19 -0.59
CA ILE A 85 -1.03 16.75 0.63
C ILE A 85 -2.03 16.40 1.74
N VAL A 86 -3.04 17.24 1.96
CA VAL A 86 -4.11 16.96 2.93
C VAL A 86 -4.83 15.65 2.58
N SER A 87 -5.13 15.43 1.30
CA SER A 87 -5.71 14.18 0.83
C SER A 87 -4.85 12.95 1.14
N VAL A 88 -3.54 13.02 0.88
CA VAL A 88 -2.60 11.93 1.20
C VAL A 88 -2.60 11.63 2.70
N VAL A 89 -2.53 12.66 3.56
CA VAL A 89 -2.52 12.50 5.03
C VAL A 89 -3.85 11.91 5.51
N LEU A 90 -4.98 12.42 5.03
CA LEU A 90 -6.31 11.91 5.39
C LEU A 90 -6.49 10.45 4.97
N GLY A 91 -6.03 10.10 3.78
CA GLY A 91 -6.06 8.72 3.31
C GLY A 91 -5.18 7.79 4.14
N PHE A 92 -3.99 8.25 4.56
CA PHE A 92 -3.11 7.46 5.44
C PHE A 92 -3.76 7.18 6.80
N ILE A 93 -4.35 8.20 7.44
CA ILE A 93 -5.11 8.02 8.68
C ILE A 93 -6.32 7.12 8.44
N GLY A 94 -7.01 7.29 7.31
CA GLY A 94 -8.13 6.46 6.86
C GLY A 94 -7.78 4.98 6.75
N ILE A 95 -6.59 4.64 6.26
CA ILE A 95 -6.07 3.26 6.19
C ILE A 95 -5.99 2.67 7.60
N ILE A 96 -5.30 3.35 8.53
CA ILE A 96 -5.09 2.88 9.90
C ILE A 96 -6.44 2.66 10.60
N VAL A 97 -7.32 3.65 10.54
CA VAL A 97 -8.65 3.60 11.16
C VAL A 97 -9.51 2.49 10.55
N SER A 98 -9.46 2.31 9.23
CA SER A 98 -10.22 1.26 8.54
C SER A 98 -9.74 -0.14 8.90
N VAL A 99 -8.42 -0.36 9.01
CA VAL A 99 -7.84 -1.65 9.44
C VAL A 99 -8.38 -2.03 10.82
N VAL A 100 -8.40 -1.09 11.77
CA VAL A 100 -8.91 -1.31 13.14
C VAL A 100 -10.43 -1.52 13.17
N GLY A 101 -11.19 -0.79 12.35
CA GLY A 101 -12.66 -0.83 12.34
C GLY A 101 -13.28 -2.04 11.60
N MET A 102 -12.55 -2.70 10.70
CA MET A 102 -13.11 -3.77 9.86
C MET A 102 -13.70 -4.93 10.65
N LYS A 103 -14.92 -5.39 10.32
CA LYS A 103 -15.66 -6.43 11.09
C LYS A 103 -14.87 -7.71 11.32
N CYS A 104 -13.90 -8.05 10.48
CA CYS A 104 -13.05 -9.19 10.72
C CYS A 104 -11.81 -8.92 11.63
N THR A 105 -11.45 -7.66 11.92
CA THR A 105 -10.35 -7.24 12.82
C THR A 105 -10.77 -7.12 14.29
N LYS A 106 -10.49 -8.08 15.19
CA LYS A 106 -10.92 -7.97 16.60
C LYS A 106 -9.87 -7.29 17.52
N VAL A 107 -9.42 -6.10 17.13
CA VAL A 107 -8.55 -5.23 17.97
C VAL A 107 -9.44 -4.23 18.71
N GLY A 108 -9.45 -4.29 20.05
CA GLY A 108 -10.28 -3.43 20.91
C GLY A 108 -11.57 -4.08 21.42
N ASP A 109 -12.42 -3.25 22.03
CA ASP A 109 -13.61 -3.65 22.79
C ASP A 109 -14.54 -4.62 22.04
N ASN A 110 -15.18 -5.54 22.78
CA ASN A 110 -15.99 -6.63 22.24
C ASN A 110 -17.31 -6.15 21.57
N ASN A 111 -17.59 -4.86 21.64
CA ASN A 111 -18.82 -4.27 21.15
C ASN A 111 -18.81 -4.11 19.61
N PRO A 112 -19.72 -4.79 18.88
CA PRO A 112 -19.76 -4.70 17.41
C PRO A 112 -20.16 -3.30 16.92
N LEU A 113 -20.80 -2.48 17.77
CA LEU A 113 -21.25 -1.13 17.44
C LEU A 113 -20.10 -0.12 17.40
N THR A 114 -19.20 -0.12 18.38
CA THR A 114 -18.03 0.77 18.41
C THR A 114 -17.13 0.51 17.23
N LYS A 115 -16.89 -0.76 16.94
CA LYS A 115 -16.14 -1.21 15.77
C LYS A 115 -16.74 -0.76 14.44
N SER A 116 -18.06 -0.87 14.28
CA SER A 116 -18.71 -0.36 13.08
C SER A 116 -18.59 1.16 12.95
N ARG A 117 -18.64 1.91 14.06
CA ARG A 117 -18.42 3.36 14.04
C ARG A 117 -16.99 3.72 13.63
N VAL A 118 -16.00 2.98 14.12
CA VAL A 118 -14.59 3.15 13.71
C VAL A 118 -14.43 2.88 12.22
N ALA A 119 -15.02 1.81 11.68
CA ALA A 119 -14.99 1.54 10.24
C ALA A 119 -15.62 2.67 9.40
N VAL A 120 -16.78 3.19 9.85
CA VAL A 120 -17.46 4.30 9.19
C VAL A 120 -16.59 5.56 9.25
N SER A 121 -15.93 5.83 10.38
CA SER A 121 -15.00 6.97 10.48
C SER A 121 -13.83 6.87 9.50
N GLY A 122 -13.29 5.65 9.28
CA GLY A 122 -12.29 5.42 8.24
C GLY A 122 -12.83 5.66 6.83
N GLY A 123 -14.07 5.24 6.56
CA GLY A 123 -14.76 5.54 5.31
C GLY A 123 -14.96 7.04 5.06
N VAL A 124 -15.34 7.80 6.09
CA VAL A 124 -15.51 9.27 6.00
C VAL A 124 -14.16 9.95 5.70
N LEU A 125 -13.07 9.51 6.31
CA LEU A 125 -11.74 10.03 6.02
C LEU A 125 -11.35 9.79 4.54
N PHE A 126 -11.64 8.61 3.99
CA PHE A 126 -11.42 8.34 2.56
C PHE A 126 -12.32 9.16 1.64
N LEU A 127 -13.58 9.41 2.02
CA LEU A 127 -14.46 10.31 1.28
C LEU A 127 -13.89 11.73 1.24
N MET A 128 -13.44 12.25 2.39
CA MET A 128 -12.83 13.57 2.48
C MET A 128 -11.53 13.66 1.66
N ALA A 129 -10.67 12.63 1.71
CA ALA A 129 -9.46 12.56 0.88
C ALA A 129 -9.79 12.56 -0.62
N GLY A 130 -10.73 11.70 -1.05
CA GLY A 130 -11.16 11.63 -2.44
C GLY A 130 -11.80 12.94 -2.94
N LEU A 131 -12.62 13.60 -2.11
CA LEU A 131 -13.20 14.91 -2.43
C LEU A 131 -12.14 16.00 -2.55
N CYS A 132 -11.16 16.06 -1.63
CA CYS A 132 -10.05 17.01 -1.73
C CYS A 132 -9.27 16.83 -3.03
N THR A 133 -8.99 15.57 -3.41
CA THR A 133 -8.33 15.23 -4.67
C THR A 133 -9.17 15.65 -5.87
N LEU A 134 -10.47 15.34 -5.86
CA LEU A 134 -11.38 15.67 -6.96
C LEU A 134 -11.46 17.19 -7.16
N VAL A 135 -11.54 17.96 -6.07
CA VAL A 135 -11.55 19.42 -6.11
C VAL A 135 -10.23 19.95 -6.66
N ALA A 136 -9.08 19.47 -6.17
CA ALA A 136 -7.77 19.92 -6.63
C ALA A 136 -7.55 19.68 -8.13
N VAL A 137 -7.83 18.46 -8.60
CA VAL A 137 -7.64 18.05 -10.00
C VAL A 137 -8.65 18.76 -10.92
N SER A 138 -9.92 18.84 -10.52
CA SER A 138 -10.96 19.48 -11.34
C SER A 138 -10.79 21.00 -11.41
N TRP A 139 -10.36 21.63 -10.31
CA TRP A 139 -10.04 23.06 -10.29
C TRP A 139 -8.88 23.36 -11.23
N TYR A 140 -7.82 22.56 -11.16
CA TYR A 140 -6.67 22.68 -12.05
C TYR A 140 -7.06 22.49 -13.52
N ALA A 141 -7.86 21.45 -13.84
CA ALA A 141 -8.35 21.20 -15.19
C ALA A 141 -9.22 22.37 -15.71
N THR A 142 -10.08 22.95 -14.87
CA THR A 142 -10.92 24.09 -15.25
C THR A 142 -10.06 25.31 -15.61
N LYS A 143 -8.98 25.55 -14.85
CA LYS A 143 -8.02 26.62 -15.13
C LYS A 143 -7.31 26.42 -16.48
N VAL A 144 -6.79 25.22 -16.74
CA VAL A 144 -6.16 24.86 -18.02
C VAL A 144 -7.13 25.03 -19.18
N SER A 145 -8.38 24.57 -19.02
CA SER A 145 -9.42 24.72 -20.04
C SER A 145 -9.73 26.19 -20.34
N ASN A 146 -9.85 27.03 -19.29
CA ASN A 146 -10.13 28.45 -19.48
C ASN A 146 -8.98 29.15 -20.21
N GLU A 147 -7.73 28.84 -19.87
CA GLU A 147 -6.53 29.40 -20.51
C GLU A 147 -6.39 28.97 -21.98
N PHE A 148 -6.83 27.75 -22.31
CA PHE A 148 -6.82 27.24 -23.68
C PHE A 148 -7.79 27.98 -24.62
N PHE A 149 -8.99 28.32 -24.12
CA PHE A 149 -10.04 28.99 -24.89
C PHE A 149 -9.97 30.53 -24.82
N ASP A 150 -9.10 31.09 -23.99
CA ASP A 150 -8.92 32.55 -23.92
C ASP A 150 -8.31 33.07 -25.23
N PRO A 151 -8.98 33.99 -25.95
CA PRO A 151 -8.44 34.58 -27.18
C PRO A 151 -7.14 35.38 -26.95
N LEU A 152 -6.83 35.75 -25.71
CA LEU A 152 -5.59 36.45 -25.35
C LEU A 152 -4.38 35.51 -25.25
N THR A 153 -4.59 34.19 -25.15
CA THR A 153 -3.50 33.20 -25.05
C THR A 153 -2.97 32.85 -26.44
N PRO A 154 -1.69 33.13 -26.73
CA PRO A 154 -1.11 32.84 -28.04
C PRO A 154 -0.99 31.33 -28.25
N VAL A 155 -1.10 30.89 -29.51
CA VAL A 155 -1.23 29.46 -29.87
C VAL A 155 -0.03 28.62 -29.40
N ASN A 156 1.15 29.23 -29.36
CA ASN A 156 2.41 28.64 -28.90
C ASN A 156 2.52 28.48 -27.37
N ALA A 157 1.60 29.07 -26.59
CA ALA A 157 1.59 28.99 -25.13
C ALA A 157 0.36 28.24 -24.57
N ARG A 158 -0.34 27.48 -25.42
CA ARG A 158 -1.51 26.70 -25.02
C ARG A 158 -1.10 25.37 -24.38
N TYR A 159 -1.80 25.02 -23.31
CA TYR A 159 -1.62 23.77 -22.58
C TYR A 159 -2.88 22.88 -22.68
N GLU A 160 -2.63 21.59 -22.82
CA GLU A 160 -3.56 20.47 -22.75
C GLU A 160 -3.51 19.78 -21.38
N PHE A 161 -4.50 18.91 -21.15
CA PHE A 161 -4.56 18.08 -19.96
C PHE A 161 -3.42 17.07 -19.92
N GLY A 162 -2.63 17.11 -18.85
CA GLY A 162 -1.59 16.12 -18.63
C GLY A 162 -2.15 14.80 -18.10
N SER A 163 -1.35 13.74 -18.24
CA SER A 163 -1.68 12.37 -17.81
C SER A 163 -2.04 12.29 -16.32
N ALA A 164 -1.42 13.12 -15.48
CA ALA A 164 -1.64 13.12 -14.03
C ALA A 164 -3.09 13.46 -13.67
N LEU A 165 -3.75 14.37 -14.41
CA LEU A 165 -5.13 14.74 -14.12
C LEU A 165 -6.09 13.56 -14.28
N PHE A 166 -5.91 12.74 -15.32
CA PHE A 166 -6.71 11.53 -15.53
C PHE A 166 -6.50 10.50 -14.43
N VAL A 167 -5.24 10.29 -14.03
CA VAL A 167 -4.90 9.42 -12.89
C VAL A 167 -5.53 9.96 -11.61
N GLY A 168 -5.53 11.27 -11.40
CA GLY A 168 -6.12 11.94 -10.24
C GLY A 168 -7.64 11.78 -10.17
N TRP A 169 -8.36 11.91 -11.29
CA TRP A 169 -9.81 11.64 -11.33
C TRP A 169 -10.14 10.16 -11.08
N ALA A 170 -9.36 9.24 -11.66
CA ALA A 170 -9.52 7.82 -11.39
C ALA A 170 -9.28 7.51 -9.90
N ALA A 171 -8.22 8.06 -9.31
CA ALA A 171 -7.86 7.89 -7.91
C ALA A 171 -8.92 8.48 -6.96
N ALA A 172 -9.42 9.68 -7.26
CA ALA A 172 -10.51 10.33 -6.52
C ALA A 172 -11.80 9.49 -6.58
N SER A 173 -12.15 8.98 -7.76
CA SER A 173 -13.34 8.14 -7.94
C SER A 173 -13.23 6.83 -7.15
N LEU A 174 -12.08 6.16 -7.21
CA LEU A 174 -11.83 4.92 -6.47
C LEU A 174 -11.86 5.13 -4.95
N THR A 175 -11.27 6.23 -4.45
CA THR A 175 -11.31 6.57 -3.02
C THR A 175 -12.71 6.93 -2.55
N ILE A 176 -13.48 7.69 -3.33
CA ILE A 176 -14.87 8.03 -2.99
C ILE A 176 -15.75 6.78 -2.97
N LEU A 177 -15.66 5.93 -4.00
CA LEU A 177 -16.40 4.67 -4.04
C LEU A 177 -16.01 3.75 -2.88
N GLY A 178 -14.70 3.63 -2.60
CA GLY A 178 -14.18 2.84 -1.48
C GLY A 178 -14.69 3.34 -0.13
N GLY A 179 -14.61 4.66 0.12
CA GLY A 179 -15.13 5.31 1.32
C GLY A 179 -16.65 5.15 1.46
N SER A 180 -17.39 5.24 0.35
CA SER A 180 -18.85 5.02 0.32
C SER A 180 -19.22 3.60 0.76
N PHE A 181 -18.56 2.57 0.22
CA PHE A 181 -18.80 1.18 0.63
C PHE A 181 -18.47 0.92 2.11
N LEU A 182 -17.43 1.58 2.63
CA LEU A 182 -17.09 1.52 4.06
C LEU A 182 -18.16 2.22 4.94
N CYS A 183 -18.68 3.37 4.49
CA CYS A 183 -19.73 4.11 5.21
C CYS A 183 -21.09 3.39 5.18
N CYS A 184 -21.48 2.80 4.05
CA CYS A 184 -22.75 2.08 3.89
C CYS A 184 -22.84 0.78 4.72
N SER A 185 -21.78 0.38 5.42
CA SER A 185 -21.75 -0.83 6.26
C SER A 185 -22.42 -0.67 7.64
N CYS A 186 -23.07 0.48 7.90
CA CYS A 186 -23.79 0.80 9.13
C CYS A 186 -24.83 -0.27 9.53
N PRO A 187 -24.83 -0.76 10.78
CA PRO A 187 -25.95 -1.50 11.32
C PRO A 187 -27.14 -0.54 11.54
N ASN A 188 -28.30 -0.85 10.94
CA ASN A 188 -29.53 -0.09 11.21
C ASN A 188 -29.80 -0.03 12.72
N GLU A 189 -30.03 1.18 13.21
CA GLU A 189 -30.36 1.49 14.61
C GLU A 189 -31.77 1.01 15.02
N GLU A 190 -32.48 0.36 14.11
CA GLU A 190 -33.86 -0.10 14.26
C GLU A 190 -34.04 -1.27 15.26
N ARG A 191 -32.94 -1.82 15.80
CA ARG A 191 -32.98 -2.80 16.90
C ARG A 191 -32.94 -2.19 18.31
N ARG A 192 -32.94 -0.87 18.47
CA ARG A 192 -33.08 -0.24 19.80
C ARG A 192 -34.50 -0.34 20.38
N GLY A 193 -35.54 -0.49 19.55
CA GLY A 193 -36.92 -0.61 20.01
C GLY A 193 -37.36 -2.02 20.44
N GLN A 194 -36.76 -3.09 19.90
CA GLN A 194 -37.25 -4.46 20.11
C GLN A 194 -36.65 -5.18 21.33
N THR A 195 -35.46 -4.78 21.80
CA THR A 195 -34.84 -5.45 22.96
C THR A 195 -35.43 -4.99 24.29
N TYR A 196 -35.98 -3.77 24.36
CA TYR A 196 -36.65 -3.28 25.58
C TYR A 196 -38.04 -3.88 25.79
N TYR A 197 -38.76 -4.22 24.71
CA TYR A 197 -40.13 -4.75 24.80
C TYR A 197 -40.22 -6.24 25.16
N ARG A 198 -39.11 -6.99 25.16
CA ARG A 198 -39.12 -8.44 25.47
C ARG A 198 -38.86 -8.78 26.93
N SER A 199 -38.63 -7.77 27.79
CA SER A 199 -38.30 -7.97 29.21
C SER A 199 -39.48 -7.79 30.18
N SER A 200 -40.71 -7.60 29.69
CA SER A 200 -41.89 -7.35 30.52
C SER A 200 -43.03 -8.33 30.23
N GLN A 201 -42.86 -9.60 30.64
CA GLN A 201 -44.01 -10.47 30.94
C GLN A 201 -43.83 -11.06 32.35
N PRO A 202 -44.76 -10.82 33.29
CA PRO A 202 -44.66 -11.34 34.65
C PRO A 202 -45.05 -12.83 34.68
N SER A 203 -44.28 -13.60 35.43
CA SER A 203 -44.47 -15.02 35.71
C SER A 203 -45.67 -15.27 36.62
N THR A 204 -46.70 -15.96 36.13
CA THR A 204 -47.72 -16.60 36.97
C THR A 204 -47.34 -18.05 37.25
N VAL A 205 -47.13 -18.34 38.53
CA VAL A 205 -46.87 -19.66 39.12
C VAL A 205 -48.13 -20.53 39.11
N LYS A 206 -48.01 -21.83 38.74
CA LYS A 206 -48.63 -22.98 39.44
C LYS A 206 -48.11 -24.36 38.92
N GLU A 207 -47.81 -25.21 39.89
CA GLU A 207 -47.58 -26.69 39.97
C GLU A 207 -48.23 -27.62 38.92
N SER A 208 -47.88 -28.90 38.72
CA SER A 208 -46.86 -29.83 39.26
C SER A 208 -46.84 -31.13 38.40
N ASN A 209 -45.72 -31.85 38.48
CA ASN A 209 -45.51 -33.30 38.30
C ASN A 209 -45.65 -34.04 36.92
N PHE A 210 -44.70 -34.97 36.77
CA PHE A 210 -44.73 -36.21 35.96
C PHE A 210 -44.21 -36.17 34.51
N LYS A 211 -42.90 -36.40 34.31
CA LYS A 211 -42.39 -37.71 33.85
C LYS A 211 -40.85 -37.73 33.81
N LYS A 212 -40.32 -38.76 34.46
CA LYS A 212 -38.92 -39.14 34.57
C LYS A 212 -38.38 -39.54 33.17
N THR A 213 -37.38 -38.84 32.65
CA THR A 213 -36.45 -39.43 31.67
C THR A 213 -35.05 -38.90 31.97
N MET A 214 -34.28 -39.85 32.46
CA MET A 214 -32.85 -39.83 32.73
C MET A 214 -32.09 -39.36 31.47
N SER A 215 -31.47 -38.18 31.54
CA SER A 215 -30.41 -37.80 30.62
C SER A 215 -29.23 -37.27 31.42
N ILE A 216 -28.11 -37.94 31.21
CA ILE A 216 -26.87 -37.88 31.98
C ILE A 216 -26.30 -36.47 31.90
N LYS A 217 -26.08 -35.87 33.08
CA LYS A 217 -25.42 -34.58 33.27
C LYS A 217 -23.92 -34.76 33.02
N GLY A 218 -23.50 -34.54 31.78
CA GLY A 218 -22.10 -34.34 31.39
C GLY A 218 -21.68 -32.90 31.70
N GLU A 219 -20.53 -32.78 32.34
CA GLU A 219 -19.90 -31.58 32.87
C GLU A 219 -19.92 -30.33 31.97
N HIS A 220 -20.30 -29.21 32.60
CA HIS A 220 -19.86 -27.87 32.23
C HIS A 220 -18.36 -27.76 32.52
N VAL A 221 -17.51 -28.04 31.54
CA VAL A 221 -16.11 -27.57 31.55
C VAL A 221 -16.07 -26.28 30.74
N SER A 222 -15.75 -25.18 31.43
CA SER A 222 -15.57 -23.82 30.93
C SER A 222 -14.90 -23.74 29.55
N GLY A 223 -15.69 -23.46 28.52
CA GLY A 223 -15.22 -23.03 27.19
C GLY A 223 -14.78 -21.57 27.17
N GLY A 224 -13.93 -21.14 28.11
CA GLY A 224 -13.60 -19.74 28.35
C GLY A 224 -12.26 -19.22 27.82
N VAL A 225 -11.31 -20.08 27.42
CA VAL A 225 -9.90 -19.64 27.27
C VAL A 225 -9.33 -19.74 25.84
N LEU A 226 -9.98 -20.47 24.90
CA LEU A 226 -9.37 -20.84 23.61
C LEU A 226 -10.01 -20.20 22.36
N GLN A 227 -10.61 -19.02 22.49
CA GLN A 227 -11.11 -18.19 21.38
C GLN A 227 -10.26 -16.96 20.96
N PRO A 228 -9.21 -16.50 21.68
CA PRO A 228 -8.47 -15.31 21.28
C PRO A 228 -7.50 -15.57 20.12
N GLU A 229 -6.92 -16.78 20.02
CA GLU A 229 -5.80 -17.02 19.10
C GLU A 229 -6.18 -17.06 17.60
N VAL A 230 -7.37 -17.56 17.24
CA VAL A 230 -7.80 -17.63 15.82
C VAL A 230 -8.16 -16.25 15.24
N LYS A 231 -8.44 -15.26 16.11
CA LYS A 231 -8.95 -13.94 15.74
C LYS A 231 -7.83 -12.93 15.51
N MET A 232 -6.67 -13.14 16.11
CA MET A 232 -5.43 -12.39 15.86
C MET A 232 -4.88 -12.63 14.45
N ILE A 233 -5.14 -13.82 13.88
CA ILE A 233 -4.70 -14.23 12.54
C ILE A 233 -5.24 -13.30 11.45
N PHE A 234 -6.54 -12.99 11.51
CA PHE A 234 -7.17 -12.15 10.50
C PHE A 234 -6.60 -10.72 10.50
N VAL A 235 -6.45 -10.15 11.70
CA VAL A 235 -5.87 -8.82 11.91
C VAL A 235 -4.49 -8.79 11.29
N LEU A 236 -3.68 -9.79 11.63
CA LEU A 236 -2.32 -9.88 11.15
C LEU A 236 -2.26 -10.09 9.64
N GLN A 237 -3.17 -10.88 9.06
CA GLN A 237 -3.22 -11.11 7.62
C GLN A 237 -3.55 -9.84 6.85
N ILE A 238 -4.50 -9.03 7.34
CA ILE A 238 -4.78 -7.70 6.77
C ILE A 238 -3.59 -6.78 6.96
N MET A 239 -2.98 -6.74 8.15
CA MET A 239 -1.82 -5.88 8.40
C MET A 239 -0.64 -6.25 7.47
N SER A 240 -0.36 -7.55 7.32
CA SER A 240 0.65 -8.05 6.39
C SER A 240 0.31 -7.73 4.95
N PHE A 241 -0.95 -7.84 4.54
CA PHE A 241 -1.38 -7.42 3.20
C PHE A 241 -1.13 -5.92 2.99
N THR A 242 -1.50 -5.08 3.97
CA THR A 242 -1.34 -3.62 3.86
C THR A 242 0.12 -3.22 3.83
N LEU A 243 0.94 -3.85 4.67
CA LEU A 243 2.37 -3.65 4.68
C LEU A 243 2.98 -4.09 3.36
N ALA A 244 2.63 -5.28 2.86
CA ALA A 244 3.10 -5.78 1.58
C ALA A 244 2.70 -4.87 0.42
N PHE A 245 1.45 -4.38 0.40
CA PHE A 245 0.97 -3.49 -0.66
C PHE A 245 1.74 -2.15 -0.69
N VAL A 246 1.93 -1.53 0.48
CA VAL A 246 2.73 -0.29 0.59
C VAL A 246 4.21 -0.55 0.26
N SER A 247 4.75 -1.69 0.67
CA SER A 247 6.15 -2.07 0.43
C SER A 247 6.43 -2.32 -1.06
N THR A 248 5.52 -3.03 -1.75
CA THR A 248 5.59 -3.22 -3.19
C THR A 248 5.47 -1.90 -3.94
N PHE A 249 4.62 -0.98 -3.46
CA PHE A 249 4.56 0.38 -4.03
C PHE A 249 5.90 1.11 -3.89
N PHE A 250 6.53 1.07 -2.71
CA PHE A 250 7.85 1.68 -2.52
C PHE A 250 8.95 1.03 -3.37
N LEU A 251 8.91 -0.30 -3.58
CA LEU A 251 9.83 -0.97 -4.49
C LEU A 251 9.68 -0.49 -5.93
N ILE A 252 8.45 -0.44 -6.42
CA ILE A 252 8.16 0.10 -7.75
C ILE A 252 8.66 1.55 -7.83
N VAL A 253 8.34 2.41 -6.87
CA VAL A 253 8.84 3.80 -6.88
C VAL A 253 10.38 3.85 -6.85
N ALA A 254 11.05 3.01 -6.07
CA ALA A 254 12.51 2.94 -6.03
C ALA A 254 13.12 2.51 -7.37
N THR A 255 12.50 1.55 -8.06
CA THR A 255 12.93 1.07 -9.39
C THR A 255 12.78 2.17 -10.44
N TRP A 256 11.75 3.00 -10.34
CA TRP A 256 11.42 4.03 -11.34
C TRP A 256 12.00 5.42 -11.03
N THR A 257 12.63 5.62 -9.87
CA THR A 257 13.18 6.94 -9.47
C THR A 257 14.69 7.01 -9.64
N ASP A 258 15.17 8.23 -9.91
CA ASP A 258 16.48 8.45 -10.55
C ASP A 258 17.61 8.88 -9.59
N CYS A 259 17.41 8.85 -8.27
CA CYS A 259 18.44 9.28 -7.32
C CYS A 259 18.76 8.15 -6.34
N TRP A 260 19.56 7.19 -6.79
CA TRP A 260 20.13 6.14 -5.94
C TRP A 260 21.41 6.61 -5.26
N MET A 261 22.20 7.44 -5.94
CA MET A 261 23.41 8.09 -5.44
C MET A 261 23.40 9.57 -5.78
N VAL A 262 23.89 10.39 -4.86
CA VAL A 262 24.04 11.85 -5.03
C VAL A 262 25.49 12.23 -4.73
N ASN A 263 26.10 13.08 -5.58
CA ASN A 263 27.37 13.72 -5.25
C ASN A 263 27.16 14.76 -4.14
N ALA A 264 28.01 14.76 -3.12
CA ALA A 264 28.04 15.77 -2.08
C ALA A 264 28.69 17.05 -2.58
N ASP A 265 28.20 18.18 -2.09
CA ASP A 265 28.61 19.51 -2.52
C ASP A 265 30.03 19.84 -2.03
N ASP A 266 31.03 19.76 -2.91
CA ASP A 266 32.24 20.54 -2.72
C ASP A 266 31.92 22.00 -3.08
N ASN A 267 32.33 22.94 -2.24
CA ASN A 267 32.14 24.39 -2.42
C ASN A 267 32.66 24.98 -3.77
N LEU A 268 33.27 24.16 -4.64
CA LEU A 268 33.74 24.53 -5.98
C LEU A 268 32.96 23.89 -7.14
N GLU A 269 32.14 22.86 -6.92
CA GLU A 269 31.30 22.26 -7.98
C GLU A 269 29.89 22.86 -7.97
N VAL A 270 29.54 23.54 -9.06
CA VAL A 270 28.24 24.23 -9.24
C VAL A 270 27.10 23.24 -9.59
N SER A 271 27.33 21.93 -9.47
CA SER A 271 26.37 20.95 -9.96
C SER A 271 26.32 19.65 -9.14
N GLN A 272 25.13 19.36 -8.61
CA GLN A 272 24.79 18.09 -7.98
C GLN A 272 24.47 17.05 -9.05
N LYS A 273 25.09 15.88 -8.98
CA LYS A 273 24.78 14.74 -9.88
C LYS A 273 24.01 13.67 -9.12
N CYS A 274 22.82 13.33 -9.61
CA CYS A 274 22.03 12.18 -9.21
C CYS A 274 22.22 11.05 -10.23
N ARG A 275 22.74 9.91 -9.79
CA ARG A 275 22.75 8.70 -10.61
C ARG A 275 21.61 7.78 -10.21
N GLY A 276 20.72 7.55 -11.16
CA GLY A 276 19.59 6.65 -11.04
C GLY A 276 19.91 5.29 -11.61
N LEU A 277 18.95 4.38 -11.44
CA LEU A 277 19.07 3.05 -12.02
C LEU A 277 18.96 3.12 -13.55
N TRP A 278 18.18 4.03 -14.11
CA TRP A 278 17.84 4.11 -15.54
C TRP A 278 18.18 5.45 -16.21
N TRP A 279 18.42 6.49 -15.41
CA TRP A 279 18.75 7.83 -15.88
C TRP A 279 19.92 8.40 -15.07
N GLU A 280 20.70 9.27 -15.70
CA GLU A 280 21.67 10.13 -15.00
C GLU A 280 21.15 11.56 -15.07
N CYS A 281 20.99 12.18 -13.91
CA CYS A 281 20.45 13.52 -13.80
C CYS A 281 21.47 14.46 -13.18
N VAL A 282 21.73 15.58 -13.85
CA VAL A 282 22.66 16.62 -13.41
C VAL A 282 21.84 17.87 -13.06
N THR A 283 21.92 18.30 -11.82
CA THR A 283 21.28 19.52 -11.29
C THR A 283 22.30 20.63 -11.18
N ASN A 284 22.09 21.75 -11.86
CA ASN A 284 22.90 22.96 -11.68
C ASN A 284 22.36 23.77 -10.49
N SER A 285 23.22 24.10 -9.52
CA SER A 285 22.82 24.81 -8.30
C SER A 285 22.52 26.30 -8.52
N VAL A 286 23.04 26.91 -9.59
CA VAL A 286 22.79 28.32 -9.93
C VAL A 286 21.43 28.49 -10.61
N ASP A 287 21.07 27.58 -11.51
CA ASP A 287 19.85 27.70 -12.31
C ASP A 287 18.67 26.86 -11.77
N GLY A 288 18.94 25.91 -10.88
CA GLY A 288 17.95 24.94 -10.37
C GLY A 288 17.48 23.93 -11.43
N ILE A 289 18.13 23.89 -12.60
CA ILE A 289 17.77 23.03 -13.73
C ILE A 289 18.40 21.65 -13.55
N ARG A 290 17.56 20.62 -13.55
CA ARG A 290 17.90 19.19 -13.57
C ARG A 290 17.81 18.65 -14.99
N THR A 291 18.94 18.36 -15.62
CA THR A 291 18.99 17.70 -16.93
C THR A 291 19.18 16.21 -16.75
N CYS A 292 18.22 15.40 -17.19
CA CYS A 292 18.29 13.95 -17.15
C CYS A 292 18.54 13.42 -18.57
N ASP A 293 19.65 12.71 -18.72
CA ASP A 293 20.01 11.97 -19.92
C ASP A 293 19.58 10.51 -19.77
N GLN A 294 18.94 9.97 -20.80
CA GLN A 294 18.56 8.57 -20.86
C GLN A 294 19.76 7.75 -21.34
N TYR A 295 20.08 6.64 -20.67
CA TYR A 295 21.15 5.76 -21.14
C TYR A 295 20.76 5.12 -22.48
N ASP A 296 21.57 5.31 -23.52
CA ASP A 296 21.29 4.89 -24.90
C ASP A 296 21.14 3.37 -25.10
N SER A 297 21.53 2.53 -24.13
CA SER A 297 21.34 1.07 -24.22
C SER A 297 21.33 0.37 -22.86
N ILE A 298 20.41 -0.58 -22.70
CA ILE A 298 20.26 -1.41 -21.49
C ILE A 298 21.48 -2.33 -21.22
N LEU A 299 22.33 -2.52 -22.25
CA LEU A 299 23.57 -3.32 -22.29
C LEU A 299 24.79 -2.52 -22.83
N ALA A 300 24.73 -1.17 -22.86
CA ALA A 300 25.96 -0.39 -23.07
C ALA A 300 27.00 -0.77 -21.97
N GLU A 301 28.29 -0.48 -22.18
CA GLU A 301 29.43 -0.76 -21.29
C GLU A 301 29.30 -0.12 -19.89
N HIS A 302 28.23 -0.46 -19.18
CA HIS A 302 27.93 -0.01 -17.84
C HIS A 302 28.55 -0.98 -16.85
N PRO A 303 29.00 -0.47 -15.69
CA PRO A 303 29.61 -1.31 -14.68
C PRO A 303 28.63 -2.39 -14.23
N LEU A 304 29.14 -3.61 -14.05
CA LEU A 304 28.39 -4.84 -13.74
C LEU A 304 27.40 -4.65 -12.57
N LYS A 305 27.72 -3.74 -11.64
CA LYS A 305 26.86 -3.32 -10.52
C LYS A 305 25.48 -2.79 -10.93
N ILE A 306 25.38 -1.97 -12.00
CA ILE A 306 24.10 -1.34 -12.40
C ILE A 306 23.20 -2.39 -13.08
N VAL A 307 23.79 -3.23 -13.94
CA VAL A 307 23.05 -4.28 -14.64
C VAL A 307 22.51 -5.32 -13.65
N LEU A 308 23.32 -5.72 -12.68
CA LEU A 308 22.91 -6.68 -11.65
C LEU A 308 21.80 -6.11 -10.76
N THR A 309 21.91 -4.85 -10.34
CA THR A 309 20.90 -4.20 -9.47
C THR A 309 19.59 -3.96 -10.21
N ARG A 310 19.61 -3.61 -11.50
CA ARG A 310 18.42 -3.60 -12.38
C ARG A 310 17.73 -4.95 -12.38
N ALA A 311 18.46 -6.02 -12.65
CA ALA A 311 17.89 -7.36 -12.71
C ALA A 311 17.27 -7.80 -11.37
N LEU A 312 17.95 -7.51 -10.25
CA LEU A 312 17.46 -7.84 -8.91
C LEU A 312 16.22 -7.03 -8.51
N MET A 313 16.14 -5.74 -8.85
CA MET A 313 14.96 -4.91 -8.58
C MET A 313 13.75 -5.34 -9.41
N ILE A 314 13.94 -5.56 -10.72
CA ILE A 314 12.85 -6.00 -11.61
C ILE A 314 12.29 -7.37 -11.18
N THR A 315 13.17 -8.30 -10.81
CA THR A 315 12.74 -9.62 -10.31
C THR A 315 12.00 -9.49 -8.98
N ALA A 316 12.46 -8.63 -8.07
CA ALA A 316 11.76 -8.33 -6.83
C ALA A 316 10.36 -7.76 -7.08
N ASP A 317 10.21 -6.80 -8.00
CA ASP A 317 8.92 -6.18 -8.36
C ASP A 317 7.93 -7.20 -8.93
N ILE A 318 8.37 -8.04 -9.87
CA ILE A 318 7.54 -9.08 -10.49
C ILE A 318 7.08 -10.09 -9.44
N LEU A 319 7.99 -10.55 -8.57
CA LEU A 319 7.68 -11.51 -7.52
C LEU A 319 6.74 -10.92 -6.47
N ALA A 320 6.97 -9.68 -6.04
CA ALA A 320 6.13 -8.99 -5.07
C ALA A 320 4.72 -8.72 -5.64
N GLY A 321 4.62 -8.33 -6.91
CA GLY A 321 3.34 -8.17 -7.60
C GLY A 321 2.55 -9.48 -7.70
N PHE A 322 3.21 -10.57 -8.10
CA PHE A 322 2.58 -11.89 -8.16
C PHE A 322 2.15 -12.38 -6.77
N ALA A 323 2.98 -12.17 -5.74
CA ALA A 323 2.66 -12.51 -4.36
C ALA A 323 1.46 -11.73 -3.82
N LEU A 324 1.30 -10.44 -4.17
CA LEU A 324 0.12 -9.66 -3.80
C LEU A 324 -1.16 -10.25 -4.39
N ILE A 325 -1.13 -10.65 -5.67
CA ILE A 325 -2.29 -11.26 -6.34
C ILE A 325 -2.67 -12.57 -5.62
N ILE A 326 -1.70 -13.42 -5.31
CA ILE A 326 -1.95 -14.67 -4.58
C ILE A 326 -2.49 -14.38 -3.17
N LEU A 327 -1.93 -13.39 -2.48
CA LEU A 327 -2.35 -13.02 -1.13
C LEU A 327 -3.81 -12.55 -1.10
N ILE A 328 -4.28 -11.83 -2.13
CA ILE A 328 -5.69 -11.40 -2.25
C ILE A 328 -6.62 -12.62 -2.22
N PHE A 329 -6.29 -13.70 -2.94
CA PHE A 329 -7.10 -14.92 -2.95
C PHE A 329 -7.02 -15.70 -1.63
N GLY A 330 -5.92 -15.56 -0.90
CA GLY A 330 -5.72 -16.22 0.40
C GLY A 330 -6.45 -15.55 1.57
N LEU A 331 -6.93 -14.30 1.42
CA LEU A 331 -7.57 -13.57 2.50
C LEU A 331 -8.86 -14.25 3.00
N ASP A 332 -8.93 -14.47 4.31
CA ASP A 332 -10.07 -15.16 4.92
C ASP A 332 -11.40 -14.39 4.74
N CYS A 333 -11.36 -13.05 4.60
CA CYS A 333 -12.55 -12.25 4.32
C CYS A 333 -13.00 -12.24 2.85
N VAL A 334 -12.24 -12.83 1.94
CA VAL A 334 -12.66 -13.05 0.54
C VAL A 334 -13.40 -14.39 0.44
N LYS A 335 -14.69 -14.37 0.08
CA LYS A 335 -15.53 -15.58 -0.06
C LYS A 335 -15.43 -16.29 -1.41
N ILE A 336 -14.52 -15.88 -2.30
CA ILE A 336 -14.41 -16.38 -3.68
C ILE A 336 -14.03 -17.88 -3.72
N LEU A 337 -13.15 -18.36 -2.83
CA LEU A 337 -12.79 -19.78 -2.73
C LEU A 337 -13.65 -20.49 -1.67
N ARG A 338 -14.29 -21.58 -2.11
CA ARG A 338 -15.25 -22.38 -1.34
C ARG A 338 -14.56 -23.14 -0.18
N GLU A 339 -14.94 -22.73 1.03
CA GLU A 339 -15.04 -23.43 2.32
C GLU A 339 -13.89 -24.29 2.89
N GLU A 340 -12.80 -24.58 2.19
CA GLU A 340 -11.68 -25.35 2.77
C GLU A 340 -10.62 -24.44 3.43
N PRO A 341 -10.59 -24.34 4.78
CA PRO A 341 -9.67 -23.45 5.49
C PRO A 341 -8.19 -23.83 5.33
N GLN A 342 -7.91 -25.08 4.94
CA GLN A 342 -6.55 -25.55 4.67
C GLN A 342 -5.99 -25.00 3.35
N ILE A 343 -6.83 -24.77 2.35
CA ILE A 343 -6.41 -24.29 1.03
C ILE A 343 -6.02 -22.81 1.11
N LYS A 344 -6.84 -21.98 1.77
CA LYS A 344 -6.52 -20.56 2.01
C LYS A 344 -5.22 -20.38 2.78
N LEU A 345 -5.00 -21.21 3.80
CA LEU A 345 -3.75 -21.21 4.58
C LEU A 345 -2.52 -21.49 3.70
N ARG A 346 -2.61 -22.49 2.81
CA ARG A 346 -1.54 -22.81 1.85
C ARG A 346 -1.30 -21.66 0.89
N ILE A 347 -2.35 -21.02 0.37
CA ILE A 347 -2.22 -19.87 -0.53
C ILE A 347 -1.50 -18.71 0.17
N CYS A 348 -1.82 -18.41 1.43
CA CYS A 348 -1.13 -17.38 2.20
C CYS A 348 0.32 -17.72 2.49
N TYR A 349 0.60 -18.99 2.80
CA TYR A 349 1.97 -19.47 2.98
C TYR A 349 2.78 -19.34 1.69
N MET A 350 2.20 -19.74 0.54
CA MET A 350 2.85 -19.58 -0.77
C MET A 350 3.10 -18.11 -1.10
N ALA A 351 2.12 -17.23 -0.85
CA ALA A 351 2.30 -15.79 -1.02
C ALA A 351 3.43 -15.25 -0.12
N GLY A 352 3.45 -15.63 1.17
CA GLY A 352 4.52 -15.26 2.10
C GLY A 352 5.90 -15.75 1.64
N PHE A 353 5.99 -16.97 1.13
CA PHE A 353 7.23 -17.52 0.58
C PHE A 353 7.70 -16.74 -0.66
N ILE A 354 6.80 -16.40 -1.57
CA ILE A 354 7.13 -15.60 -2.77
C ILE A 354 7.55 -14.17 -2.37
N PHE A 355 6.90 -13.54 -1.38
CA PHE A 355 7.38 -12.27 -0.82
C PHE A 355 8.78 -12.38 -0.22
N GLY A 356 9.10 -13.50 0.42
CA GLY A 356 10.43 -13.76 0.95
C GLY A 356 11.47 -13.89 -0.17
N ILE A 357 11.16 -14.69 -1.19
CA ILE A 357 12.00 -14.87 -2.37
C ILE A 357 12.16 -13.57 -3.16
N GLY A 358 11.13 -12.71 -3.24
CA GLY A 358 11.23 -11.41 -3.91
C GLY A 358 11.96 -10.36 -3.07
N GLY A 359 11.77 -10.37 -1.75
CA GLY A 359 12.41 -9.43 -0.82
C GLY A 359 13.92 -9.64 -0.69
N ILE A 360 14.42 -10.88 -0.82
CA ILE A 360 15.85 -11.20 -0.71
C ILE A 360 16.67 -10.54 -1.86
N PRO A 361 16.36 -10.75 -3.15
CA PRO A 361 16.97 -10.02 -4.26
C PRO A 361 16.87 -8.50 -4.10
N GLY A 362 15.75 -7.98 -3.61
CA GLY A 362 15.58 -6.55 -3.33
C GLY A 362 16.60 -6.03 -2.30
N MET A 363 16.73 -6.73 -1.16
CA MET A 363 17.70 -6.39 -0.13
C MET A 363 19.14 -6.56 -0.64
N ILE A 364 19.43 -7.69 -1.31
CA ILE A 364 20.77 -7.95 -1.86
C ILE A 364 21.13 -6.88 -2.88
N GLY A 365 20.25 -6.54 -3.81
CA GLY A 365 20.49 -5.50 -4.81
C GLY A 365 20.73 -4.13 -4.17
N SER A 366 19.91 -3.75 -3.19
CA SER A 366 20.03 -2.45 -2.52
C SER A 366 21.31 -2.34 -1.68
N VAL A 367 21.62 -3.38 -0.89
CA VAL A 367 22.81 -3.43 -0.04
C VAL A 367 24.08 -3.59 -0.88
N TRP A 368 24.06 -4.42 -1.92
CA TRP A 368 25.19 -4.59 -2.83
C TRP A 368 25.54 -3.27 -3.51
N TYR A 369 24.52 -2.56 -4.01
CA TYR A 369 24.72 -1.21 -4.54
C TYR A 369 25.36 -0.31 -3.48
N ALA A 370 24.80 -0.26 -2.27
CA ALA A 370 25.32 0.60 -1.21
C ALA A 370 26.77 0.28 -0.79
N VAL A 371 27.13 -1.00 -0.72
CA VAL A 371 28.49 -1.47 -0.37
C VAL A 371 29.47 -1.14 -1.50
N ASP A 372 29.11 -1.38 -2.76
CA ASP A 372 29.97 -1.07 -3.91
C ASP A 372 30.33 0.42 -3.94
N VAL A 373 29.33 1.28 -3.69
CA VAL A 373 29.50 2.73 -3.57
C VAL A 373 30.42 3.10 -2.41
N TYR A 374 30.26 2.44 -1.26
CA TYR A 374 31.12 2.66 -0.11
C TYR A 374 32.57 2.21 -0.36
N VAL A 375 32.77 1.08 -1.03
CA VAL A 375 34.10 0.55 -1.38
C VAL A 375 34.78 1.45 -2.39
N GLU A 376 34.08 1.90 -3.43
CA GLU A 376 34.59 2.85 -4.43
C GLU A 376 35.00 4.18 -3.77
N ARG A 377 34.23 4.66 -2.79
CA ARG A 377 34.61 5.82 -1.97
C ARG A 377 35.88 5.55 -1.15
N ALA A 378 35.99 4.38 -0.52
CA ALA A 378 37.11 4.05 0.35
C ALA A 378 38.44 3.86 -0.41
N THR A 379 38.39 3.27 -1.61
CA THR A 379 39.59 3.06 -2.46
C THR A 379 40.15 4.38 -2.98
N LEU A 380 39.28 5.32 -3.38
CA LEU A 380 39.67 6.65 -3.85
C LEU A 380 40.34 7.49 -2.74
N VAL A 381 39.82 7.39 -1.50
CA VAL A 381 40.43 8.04 -0.33
C VAL A 381 41.81 7.47 -0.01
N LEU A 382 42.00 6.16 -0.18
CA LEU A 382 43.26 5.48 0.12
C LEU A 382 44.40 5.87 -0.85
N GLN A 383 44.06 6.27 -2.09
CA GLN A 383 45.04 6.64 -3.12
C GLN A 383 45.53 8.10 -3.04
N ASN A 384 45.20 8.85 -1.98
CA ASN A 384 45.60 10.27 -1.78
C ASN A 384 45.25 11.20 -2.96
N VAL A 385 44.29 10.80 -3.81
CA VAL A 385 43.71 11.70 -4.83
C VAL A 385 42.65 12.54 -4.12
N PHE A 386 43.12 13.61 -3.48
CA PHE A 386 42.28 14.58 -2.78
C PHE A 386 41.54 15.45 -3.80
N LEU A 387 40.47 14.92 -4.38
CA LEU A 387 39.42 15.70 -5.04
C LEU A 387 38.07 15.28 -4.43
N GLY A 388 37.82 15.82 -3.23
CA GLY A 388 36.56 16.40 -2.77
C GLY A 388 35.23 15.62 -2.84
N ILE A 389 34.97 14.79 -3.84
CA ILE A 389 33.61 14.34 -4.14
C ILE A 389 33.18 13.28 -3.11
N GLN A 390 32.60 13.71 -1.99
CA GLN A 390 31.86 12.81 -1.10
C GLN A 390 30.60 12.36 -1.84
N TYR A 391 30.11 11.14 -1.58
CA TYR A 391 28.86 10.65 -2.17
C TYR A 391 27.90 10.29 -1.06
N GLU A 392 26.65 10.72 -1.19
CA GLU A 392 25.55 10.42 -0.27
C GLU A 392 24.54 9.45 -0.89
N PHE A 393 23.86 8.68 -0.04
CA PHE A 393 22.80 7.78 -0.48
C PHE A 393 21.56 8.58 -0.87
N GLY A 394 21.11 8.41 -2.11
CA GLY A 394 19.90 9.06 -2.60
C GLY A 394 18.62 8.41 -2.06
N TRP A 395 17.52 9.15 -2.13
CA TRP A 395 16.21 8.75 -1.63
C TRP A 395 15.68 7.43 -2.23
N SER A 396 16.00 7.15 -3.50
CA SER A 396 15.56 5.92 -4.17
C SER A 396 16.18 4.67 -3.54
N CYS A 397 17.44 4.75 -3.09
CA CYS A 397 18.11 3.66 -2.39
C CYS A 397 17.42 3.37 -1.04
N TRP A 398 17.04 4.42 -0.31
CA TRP A 398 16.27 4.29 0.94
C TRP A 398 14.88 3.68 0.72
N LEU A 399 14.17 4.09 -0.34
CA LEU A 399 12.89 3.50 -0.71
C LEU A 399 13.03 2.02 -1.09
N GLY A 400 14.08 1.66 -1.84
CA GLY A 400 14.38 0.28 -2.21
C GLY A 400 14.67 -0.60 -1.00
N MET A 401 15.45 -0.09 -0.03
CA MET A 401 15.69 -0.78 1.25
C MET A 401 14.40 -0.91 2.05
N ALA A 402 13.65 0.18 2.25
CA ALA A 402 12.41 0.18 3.01
C ALA A 402 11.36 -0.78 2.42
N GLY A 403 11.19 -0.76 1.10
CA GLY A 403 10.29 -1.66 0.38
C GLY A 403 10.74 -3.12 0.44
N SER A 404 12.02 -3.41 0.27
CA SER A 404 12.57 -4.78 0.35
C SER A 404 12.42 -5.35 1.76
N THR A 405 12.78 -4.56 2.79
CA THR A 405 12.62 -4.95 4.20
C THR A 405 11.15 -5.12 4.54
N GLY A 406 10.26 -4.26 4.05
CA GLY A 406 8.82 -4.38 4.25
C GLY A 406 8.24 -5.66 3.65
N CYS A 407 8.64 -6.04 2.43
CA CYS A 407 8.28 -7.32 1.81
C CYS A 407 8.81 -8.53 2.61
N PHE A 408 10.06 -8.44 3.09
CA PHE A 408 10.65 -9.49 3.92
C PHE A 408 9.96 -9.62 5.29
N LEU A 409 9.63 -8.50 5.94
CA LEU A 409 8.86 -8.48 7.18
C LEU A 409 7.45 -9.03 6.99
N ALA A 410 6.77 -8.67 5.89
CA ALA A 410 5.48 -9.25 5.55
C ALA A 410 5.58 -10.77 5.31
N SER A 411 6.67 -11.24 4.68
CA SER A 411 6.98 -12.67 4.52
C SER A 411 7.15 -13.36 5.88
N ILE A 412 7.95 -12.80 6.80
CA ILE A 412 8.14 -13.35 8.15
C ILE A 412 6.81 -13.36 8.91
N MET A 413 6.06 -12.27 8.87
CA MET A 413 4.76 -12.17 9.55
C MET A 413 3.79 -13.22 9.03
N LEU A 414 3.72 -13.44 7.71
CA LEU A 414 2.88 -14.48 7.11
C LEU A 414 3.42 -15.88 7.40
N THR A 415 4.73 -16.12 7.35
CA THR A 415 5.33 -17.45 7.47
C THR A 415 5.38 -17.92 8.93
N CYS A 416 5.90 -17.09 9.84
CA CYS A 416 6.04 -17.39 11.26
C CYS A 416 4.68 -17.60 11.93
N CYS A 417 3.69 -16.78 11.58
CA CYS A 417 2.36 -16.89 12.16
C CYS A 417 1.56 -18.06 11.58
N LEU A 418 1.93 -18.59 10.41
CA LEU A 418 1.35 -19.83 9.91
C LEU A 418 2.06 -21.07 10.48
N TYR A 419 3.37 -20.98 10.76
CA TYR A 419 4.16 -22.06 11.33
C TYR A 419 3.79 -22.36 12.79
N LEU A 420 3.77 -21.34 13.66
CA LEU A 420 3.37 -21.48 15.07
C LEU A 420 1.95 -22.07 15.21
N PHE A 421 1.06 -21.74 14.28
CA PHE A 421 -0.32 -22.22 14.29
C PHE A 421 -0.51 -23.59 13.63
N ARG A 422 0.37 -24.01 12.70
CA ARG A 422 0.40 -25.39 12.22
C ARG A 422 0.63 -26.34 13.39
N ASP A 423 1.54 -25.99 14.29
CA ASP A 423 1.81 -26.78 15.50
C ASP A 423 0.62 -26.80 16.46
N LEU A 424 0.03 -25.65 16.77
CA LEU A 424 -1.13 -25.56 17.67
C LEU A 424 -2.38 -26.28 17.12
N ARG A 425 -2.62 -26.25 15.79
CA ARG A 425 -3.76 -26.94 15.16
C ARG A 425 -3.53 -28.45 15.05
N THR A 426 -2.30 -28.89 14.79
CA THR A 426 -1.93 -30.31 14.77
C THR A 426 -2.01 -30.92 16.17
N ALA A 427 -1.54 -30.19 17.20
CA ALA A 427 -1.73 -30.57 18.60
C ALA A 427 -3.21 -30.71 18.98
N ARG A 428 -4.07 -29.80 18.49
CA ARG A 428 -5.53 -29.84 18.73
C ARG A 428 -6.22 -31.03 18.03
N TYR A 429 -5.81 -31.38 16.81
CA TYR A 429 -6.31 -32.57 16.10
C TYR A 429 -5.92 -33.86 16.83
N ASN A 430 -4.66 -33.97 17.27
CA ASN A 430 -4.19 -35.11 18.04
C ASN A 430 -4.89 -35.23 19.39
N LEU A 431 -5.12 -34.12 20.09
CA LEU A 431 -5.87 -34.11 21.35
C LEU A 431 -7.34 -34.50 21.14
N SER A 432 -7.98 -34.03 20.06
CA SER A 432 -9.35 -34.39 19.72
C SER A 432 -9.49 -35.87 19.31
N PHE A 433 -8.46 -36.44 18.66
CA PHE A 433 -8.38 -37.88 18.37
C PHE A 433 -8.18 -38.71 19.65
N TYR A 434 -7.36 -38.23 20.57
CA TYR A 434 -7.15 -38.85 21.88
C TYR A 434 -8.43 -38.83 22.74
N GLN A 435 -9.18 -37.73 22.68
CA GLN A 435 -10.44 -37.56 23.39
C GLN A 435 -11.58 -38.39 22.76
N TYR A 436 -11.63 -38.47 21.42
CA TYR A 436 -12.53 -39.38 20.69
C TYR A 436 -12.22 -40.86 20.96
N GLY A 437 -10.93 -41.22 21.00
CA GLY A 437 -10.44 -42.55 21.36
C GLY A 437 -10.78 -42.96 22.79
N ARG A 438 -10.75 -42.02 23.75
CA ARG A 438 -11.20 -42.24 25.14
C ARG A 438 -12.72 -42.43 25.25
N THR A 439 -13.52 -41.69 24.49
CA THR A 439 -14.98 -41.90 24.45
C THR A 439 -15.39 -43.18 23.74
N ALA A 440 -14.61 -43.64 22.75
CA ALA A 440 -14.84 -44.92 22.06
C ALA A 440 -14.47 -46.12 22.96
N THR A 441 -13.35 -46.05 23.69
CA THR A 441 -12.97 -47.07 24.68
C THR A 441 -13.90 -47.06 25.89
N GLY A 442 -14.30 -45.90 26.41
CA GLY A 442 -15.30 -45.79 27.49
C GLY A 442 -16.68 -46.33 27.13
N LYS A 443 -17.09 -46.27 25.86
CA LYS A 443 -18.33 -46.93 25.38
C LYS A 443 -18.18 -48.44 25.21
N MET A 444 -17.00 -48.97 24.89
CA MET A 444 -16.77 -50.42 24.84
C MET A 444 -16.84 -51.06 26.24
N TYR A 445 -16.25 -50.45 27.27
CA TYR A 445 -16.33 -50.97 28.64
C TYR A 445 -17.74 -50.88 29.27
N ALA A 446 -18.59 -49.96 28.80
CA ALA A 446 -19.99 -49.84 29.24
C ALA A 446 -20.95 -50.81 28.52
N MET A 447 -20.51 -51.43 27.42
CA MET A 447 -21.30 -52.45 26.69
C MET A 447 -21.07 -53.85 27.27
N ASP A 448 -19.90 -54.12 27.85
CA ASP A 448 -19.49 -55.43 28.40
C ASP A 448 -19.96 -55.67 29.86
N SER A 449 -20.64 -54.70 30.46
CA SER A 449 -21.20 -54.78 31.81
C SER A 449 -22.74 -54.88 31.83
N ARG A 450 -23.35 -55.13 30.66
CA ARG A 450 -24.79 -55.47 30.52
C ARG A 450 -25.01 -56.81 29.81
N VAL A 451 -24.32 -57.85 30.25
CA VAL A 451 -24.66 -59.25 29.97
C VAL A 451 -24.78 -60.00 31.28
#